data_AF-A0AAN8LKN9-F1
#
_entry.id   AF-A0AAN8LKN9-F1
#
_cell.length_a   1.000
_cell.length_b   1.000
_cell.length_c   1.000
_cell.angle_alpha   90.00
_cell.angle_beta   90.00
_cell.angle_gamma   90.00
#
_symmetry.space_group_name_H-M   'P 1'
#
loop_
_entity.id
_entity.type
_entity.pdbx_description
1 polymer ?
#
loop_
_entity_poly.entity_id
_entity_poly.type
_entity_poly.pdbx_seq_one_letter_code
_entity_poly.pdbx_strand_id
1 'polypeptide(L)'
;MLSESGIRQLFERRYVPANCHLLGDSGYPCKPWLLTPYLQPRQGPQLNYNRAHKTTRAVVERGIGQLKRRFHVLHGEVRLRPEKVSKVIIACAILHNICKPGDTDLRVSQDLKDSVGHLGQPLCRWSTP
;
A
#
# COMPACT_ATOMS: atom_id res chain seq x y z
N MET A 1 -11.33 0.77 0.46
CA MET A 1 -11.42 1.90 -0.51
C MET A 1 -10.78 3.13 0.12
N LEU A 2 -10.21 4.08 -0.63
CA LEU A 2 -9.53 5.26 -0.04
C LEU A 2 -10.43 6.04 0.94
N SER A 3 -11.75 6.04 0.70
CA SER A 3 -12.77 6.66 1.57
C SER A 3 -12.70 6.18 3.02
N GLU A 4 -12.37 4.90 3.21
CA GLU A 4 -12.31 4.20 4.50
C GLU A 4 -10.90 4.19 5.11
N SER A 5 -9.91 4.80 4.44
CA SER A 5 -8.53 4.75 4.90
C SER A 5 -8.21 5.90 5.86
N GLY A 6 -7.39 5.62 6.88
CA GLY A 6 -6.82 6.66 7.74
C GLY A 6 -5.98 7.68 6.96
N ILE A 7 -5.38 7.26 5.83
CA ILE A 7 -4.61 8.14 4.94
C ILE A 7 -5.47 9.32 4.46
N ARG A 8 -6.73 9.07 4.08
CA ARG A 8 -7.65 10.15 3.68
C ARG A 8 -7.81 11.17 4.80
N GLN A 9 -8.00 10.71 6.04
CA GLN A 9 -8.17 11.60 7.20
C GLN A 9 -6.90 12.42 7.45
N LEU A 10 -5.71 11.84 7.28
CA LEU A 10 -4.43 12.54 7.46
C LEU A 10 -4.27 13.69 6.47
N PHE A 11 -4.61 13.48 5.19
CA PHE A 11 -4.55 14.52 4.17
C PHE A 11 -5.66 15.57 4.34
N GLU A 12 -6.88 15.17 4.68
CA GLU A 12 -8.00 16.09 4.92
C GLU A 12 -7.76 16.99 6.15
N ARG A 13 -7.15 16.46 7.21
CA ARG A 13 -6.80 17.20 8.43
C ARG A 13 -5.48 17.96 8.34
N ARG A 14 -4.83 17.98 7.16
CA ARG A 14 -3.54 18.66 6.91
C ARG A 14 -2.41 18.24 7.85
N TYR A 15 -2.42 16.98 8.31
CA TYR A 15 -1.27 16.41 9.02
C TYR A 15 -0.09 16.14 8.08
N VAL A 16 -0.37 16.00 6.79
CA VAL A 16 0.65 15.85 5.75
C VAL A 16 1.05 17.24 5.21
N PRO A 17 2.35 17.51 4.97
CA PRO A 17 2.81 18.77 4.40
C PRO A 17 2.12 19.16 3.09
N ALA A 18 1.94 20.47 2.87
CA ALA A 18 1.17 21.03 1.77
C ALA A 18 1.73 20.72 0.36
N ASN A 19 2.98 20.29 0.25
CA ASN A 19 3.64 19.91 -0.99
C ASN A 19 3.65 18.40 -1.25
N CYS A 20 2.98 17.60 -0.43
CA CYS A 20 2.83 16.17 -0.62
C CYS A 20 1.50 15.85 -1.30
N HIS A 21 1.56 14.96 -2.29
CA HIS A 21 0.39 14.53 -3.06
C HIS A 21 0.37 13.02 -3.18
N LEU A 22 -0.82 12.43 -3.12
CA LEU A 22 -1.07 11.04 -3.49
C LEU A 22 -1.29 10.95 -4.98
N LEU A 23 -0.73 9.92 -5.61
CA LEU A 23 -1.07 9.57 -6.99
C LEU A 23 -2.19 8.54 -6.98
N GLY A 24 -3.37 8.96 -7.43
CA GLY A 24 -4.53 8.12 -7.61
C GLY A 24 -4.64 7.55 -9.02
N ASP A 25 -5.47 6.53 -9.16
CA ASP A 25 -5.95 6.06 -10.46
C ASP A 25 -7.13 6.88 -10.99
N SER A 26 -7.47 6.66 -12.26
CA SER A 26 -8.61 7.29 -12.92
C SER A 26 -9.95 7.01 -12.26
N GLY A 27 -10.04 5.95 -11.44
CA GLY A 27 -11.22 5.63 -10.64
C GLY A 27 -11.40 6.48 -9.37
N TYR A 28 -10.44 7.35 -9.04
CA TYR A 28 -10.57 8.27 -7.92
C TYR A 28 -10.90 9.70 -8.41
N PRO A 29 -11.59 10.51 -7.60
CA PRO A 29 -11.78 11.92 -7.91
C PRO A 29 -10.48 12.70 -7.69
N CYS A 30 -10.19 13.66 -8.56
CA CYS A 30 -9.09 14.60 -8.36
C CYS A 30 -9.37 15.50 -7.15
N LYS A 31 -8.41 15.64 -6.23
CA LYS A 31 -8.48 16.51 -5.04
C LYS A 31 -7.18 17.30 -4.92
N PRO A 32 -7.13 18.39 -4.12
CA PRO A 32 -5.90 19.16 -3.90
C PRO A 32 -4.69 18.32 -3.45
N TRP A 33 -4.93 17.18 -2.80
CA TRP A 33 -3.91 16.25 -2.32
C TRP A 33 -3.92 14.90 -3.06
N LEU A 34 -4.83 14.67 -4.01
CA LEU A 34 -4.96 13.41 -4.77
C LEU A 34 -4.94 13.70 -6.27
N LEU A 35 -3.80 13.44 -6.89
CA LEU A 35 -3.56 13.66 -8.31
C LEU A 35 -3.97 12.43 -9.11
N THR A 36 -4.89 12.63 -10.05
CA THR A 36 -5.39 11.58 -10.95
C THR A 36 -5.04 11.94 -12.39
N PRO A 37 -4.89 10.95 -13.29
CA PRO A 37 -4.60 11.23 -14.69
C PRO A 37 -5.81 11.89 -15.38
N TYR A 38 -5.56 12.69 -16.42
CA TYR A 38 -6.63 13.12 -17.34
C TYR A 38 -7.11 11.92 -18.16
N LEU A 39 -8.42 11.67 -18.17
CA LEU A 39 -9.03 10.57 -18.95
C LEU A 39 -8.92 10.79 -20.46
N GLN A 40 -9.12 12.04 -20.90
CA GLN A 40 -9.04 12.46 -22.29
C GLN A 40 -8.10 13.67 -22.39
N PRO A 41 -6.77 13.45 -22.33
CA PRO A 41 -5.81 14.54 -22.36
C PRO A 41 -5.78 15.21 -23.74
N ARG A 42 -5.84 16.54 -23.76
CA ARG A 42 -5.56 17.35 -24.93
C ARG A 42 -4.05 17.42 -25.17
N GLN A 43 -3.66 17.70 -26.41
CA GLN A 43 -2.25 17.90 -26.76
C GLN A 43 -1.64 19.04 -25.93
N GLY A 44 -0.35 18.89 -25.59
CA GLY A 44 0.40 19.87 -24.80
C GLY A 44 0.48 19.53 -23.30
N PRO A 45 0.19 20.46 -22.37
CA PRO A 45 0.47 20.30 -20.94
C PRO A 45 -0.18 19.08 -20.29
N GLN A 46 -1.41 18.71 -20.68
CA GLN A 46 -2.12 17.57 -20.11
C GLN A 46 -1.45 16.24 -20.46
N LEU A 47 -0.93 16.11 -21.69
CA LEU A 47 -0.18 14.93 -22.12
C LEU A 47 1.14 14.80 -21.34
N ASN A 48 1.82 15.92 -21.12
CA ASN A 48 3.07 15.97 -20.34
C ASN A 48 2.81 15.59 -18.88
N TYR A 49 1.73 16.11 -18.28
CA TYR A 49 1.30 15.72 -16.94
C TYR A 49 1.00 14.21 -16.85
N ASN A 50 0.21 13.65 -17.77
CA ASN A 50 -0.11 12.22 -17.77
C ASN A 50 1.15 11.35 -17.96
N ARG A 51 2.11 11.80 -18.77
CA ARG A 51 3.42 11.12 -18.95
C ARG A 51 4.20 11.09 -17.64
N ALA A 52 4.30 12.22 -16.94
CA ALA A 52 4.94 12.30 -15.63
C ALA A 52 4.22 11.42 -14.60
N HIS A 53 2.89 11.54 -14.51
CA HIS A 53 2.05 10.74 -13.60
C HIS A 53 2.24 9.23 -13.80
N LYS A 54 2.19 8.75 -15.05
CA LYS A 54 2.44 7.35 -15.40
C LYS A 54 3.86 6.91 -15.02
N THR A 55 4.85 7.75 -15.26
CA THR A 55 6.26 7.43 -14.98
C THR A 55 6.50 7.27 -13.47
N THR A 56 5.93 8.17 -12.67
CA THR A 56 6.00 8.09 -11.21
C THR A 56 5.29 6.83 -10.70
N ARG A 57 4.09 6.52 -11.21
CA ARG A 57 3.37 5.28 -10.84
C ARG A 57 4.11 4.00 -11.23
N ALA A 58 4.81 4.01 -12.35
CA ALA A 58 5.55 2.84 -12.83
C ALA A 58 6.61 2.35 -11.82
N VAL A 59 7.12 3.19 -10.93
CA VAL A 59 8.04 2.77 -9.86
C VAL A 59 7.33 1.82 -8.88
N VAL A 60 6.17 2.23 -8.35
CA VAL A 60 5.38 1.42 -7.41
C VAL A 60 4.85 0.16 -8.09
N GLU A 61 4.33 0.28 -9.31
CA GLU A 61 3.82 -0.86 -10.08
C GLU A 61 4.92 -1.90 -10.36
N ARG A 62 6.14 -1.46 -10.69
CA ARG A 62 7.31 -2.36 -10.82
C ARG A 62 7.67 -3.03 -9.50
N GLY A 63 7.56 -2.33 -8.36
CA GLY A 63 7.78 -2.91 -7.03
C GLY A 63 6.77 -4.01 -6.70
N ILE A 64 5.48 -3.72 -6.90
CA ILE A 64 4.40 -4.70 -6.72
C ILE A 64 4.58 -5.89 -7.66
N GLY A 65 4.95 -5.67 -8.92
CA GLY A 65 5.22 -6.73 -9.89
C GLY A 65 6.41 -7.61 -9.49
N GLN A 66 7.45 -7.07 -8.86
CA GLN A 66 8.55 -7.85 -8.31
C GLN A 66 8.10 -8.70 -7.10
N LEU A 67 7.30 -8.12 -6.21
CA LEU A 67 6.74 -8.86 -5.07
C LEU A 67 5.88 -10.05 -5.52
N LYS A 68 4.97 -9.83 -6.48
CA LYS A 68 4.11 -10.88 -7.04
C LYS A 68 4.87 -12.00 -7.75
N ARG A 69 5.95 -11.65 -8.48
CA ARG A 69 6.81 -12.65 -9.14
C ARG A 69 7.64 -13.45 -8.15
N ARG A 70 8.11 -12.82 -7.07
CA ARG A 70 8.94 -13.48 -6.05
C ARG A 70 8.13 -14.37 -5.11
N PHE A 71 6.95 -13.93 -4.70
CA PHE A 71 6.10 -14.65 -3.77
C PHE A 71 4.81 -15.07 -4.47
N HIS A 72 4.77 -16.33 -4.92
CA HIS A 72 3.65 -16.87 -5.68
C HIS A 72 2.30 -16.81 -4.94
N VAL A 73 2.33 -16.75 -3.60
CA VAL A 73 1.15 -16.51 -2.76
C VAL A 73 0.43 -15.20 -3.10
N LEU A 74 1.13 -14.21 -3.68
CA LEU A 74 0.54 -12.93 -4.10
C LEU A 74 0.11 -12.91 -5.57
N HIS A 75 0.38 -13.99 -6.31
CA HIS A 75 0.09 -14.10 -7.75
C HIS A 75 -1.32 -14.66 -8.01
N GLY A 76 -1.78 -15.58 -7.17
CA GLY A 76 -3.09 -16.23 -7.29
C GLY A 76 -4.15 -15.73 -6.31
N GLU A 77 -5.32 -16.36 -6.34
CA GLU A 77 -6.38 -16.12 -5.37
C GLU A 77 -5.98 -16.63 -3.98
N VAL A 78 -5.97 -15.73 -3.00
CA VAL A 78 -5.65 -16.07 -1.62
C VAL A 78 -6.94 -16.35 -0.85
N ARG A 79 -7.18 -17.61 -0.50
CA ARG A 79 -8.32 -18.04 0.33
C ARG A 79 -8.04 -17.85 1.83
N LEU A 80 -7.58 -16.65 2.20
CA LEU A 80 -7.37 -16.27 3.60
C LEU A 80 -8.30 -15.10 3.94
N ARG A 81 -8.64 -14.98 5.23
CA ARG A 81 -9.35 -13.79 5.71
C ARG A 81 -8.51 -12.54 5.45
N PRO A 82 -9.12 -11.38 5.14
CA PRO A 82 -8.39 -10.15 4.81
C PRO A 82 -7.30 -9.78 5.82
N GLU A 83 -7.54 -10.00 7.12
CA GLU A 83 -6.59 -9.68 8.19
C GLU A 83 -5.32 -10.53 8.10
N LYS A 84 -5.44 -11.79 7.67
CA LYS A 84 -4.31 -12.68 7.44
C LYS A 84 -3.59 -12.33 6.15
N VAL A 85 -4.33 -11.98 5.09
CA VAL A 85 -3.75 -11.54 3.80
C VAL A 85 -2.86 -10.31 4.00
N SER A 86 -3.32 -9.32 4.77
CA SER A 86 -2.53 -8.13 5.08
C SER A 86 -1.18 -8.49 5.74
N LYS A 87 -1.19 -9.40 6.71
CA LYS A 87 0.05 -9.87 7.37
C LYS A 87 1.00 -10.58 6.40
N VAL A 88 0.46 -11.40 5.49
CA VAL A 88 1.25 -12.08 4.45
C VAL A 88 1.90 -11.07 3.51
N ILE A 89 1.15 -10.07 3.03
CA ILE A 89 1.68 -9.02 2.15
C ILE A 89 2.84 -8.28 2.81
N ILE A 90 2.68 -7.92 4.08
CA ILE A 90 3.72 -7.22 4.84
C ILE A 90 4.95 -8.11 5.02
N ALA A 91 4.78 -9.38 5.41
CA ALA A 91 5.90 -10.31 5.53
C ALA A 91 6.67 -10.45 4.21
N CYS A 92 5.95 -10.56 3.07
CA CYS A 92 6.55 -10.56 1.75
C CYS A 92 7.34 -9.28 1.45
N ALA A 93 6.81 -8.10 1.81
CA ALA A 93 7.51 -6.82 1.63
C ALA A 93 8.81 -6.74 2.47
N ILE A 94 8.76 -7.15 3.74
CA ILE A 94 9.93 -7.18 4.63
C ILE A 94 10.99 -8.13 4.05
N LEU A 95 10.61 -9.35 3.71
CA LEU A 95 11.52 -10.35 3.15
C LEU A 95 12.10 -9.89 1.80
N HIS A 96 11.31 -9.22 0.96
CA HIS A 96 11.78 -8.65 -0.30
C HIS A 96 12.89 -7.63 -0.08
N ASN A 97 12.73 -6.74 0.91
CA ASN A 97 13.69 -5.70 1.22
C ASN A 97 14.98 -6.28 1.81
N ILE A 98 14.89 -7.28 2.69
CA ILE A 98 16.06 -8.00 3.23
C ILE A 98 16.89 -8.64 2.11
N CYS A 99 16.21 -9.20 1.10
CA CYS A 99 16.89 -9.87 -0.01
C CYS A 99 17.31 -8.95 -1.15
N LYS A 100 17.16 -7.63 -1.03
CA LYS A 100 17.70 -6.66 -1.99
C LYS A 100 19.08 -6.18 -1.50
N PRO A 101 20.19 -6.65 -2.11
CA PRO A 101 21.50 -6.17 -1.73
C PRO A 101 21.65 -4.67 -2.07
N GLY A 102 21.87 -3.83 -1.07
CA GLY A 102 22.26 -2.43 -1.23
C GLY A 102 21.25 -1.34 -0.82
N ASP A 103 20.08 -1.66 -0.25
CA ASP A 103 19.03 -0.66 0.06
C ASP A 103 18.54 -0.76 1.53
N THR A 104 19.48 -0.82 2.48
CA THR A 104 19.20 -0.76 3.92
C THR A 104 18.91 0.67 4.37
N ASP A 105 17.69 1.16 4.12
CA ASP A 105 17.02 2.12 5.01
C ASP A 105 15.72 1.47 5.49
N LEU A 106 15.85 0.51 6.42
CA LEU A 106 14.72 -0.09 7.11
C LEU A 106 14.16 0.90 8.14
N ARG A 107 13.52 1.97 7.66
CA ARG A 107 12.53 2.71 8.45
C ARG A 107 11.27 1.86 8.52
N VAL A 108 11.32 0.85 9.39
CA VAL A 108 10.14 0.14 9.86
C VAL A 108 9.22 1.18 10.48
N SER A 109 8.18 1.61 9.76
CA SER A 109 7.08 2.36 10.34
C SER A 109 6.58 1.58 11.56
N GLN A 110 6.75 2.15 12.75
CA GLN A 110 6.35 1.56 14.03
C GLN A 110 4.84 1.33 14.15
N ASP A 111 4.05 1.75 13.15
CA ASP A 111 2.60 1.65 13.09
C ASP A 111 2.05 0.22 13.01
N LEU A 112 2.90 -0.81 12.82
CA LEU A 112 2.43 -2.20 12.72
C LEU A 112 2.45 -2.98 14.04
N LYS A 113 3.01 -2.43 15.12
CA LYS A 113 3.02 -3.13 16.42
C LYS A 113 1.64 -3.17 17.08
N ASP A 114 0.75 -2.23 16.75
CA ASP A 114 -0.53 -2.09 17.46
C ASP A 114 -1.62 -3.05 16.98
N SER A 115 -1.43 -3.70 15.82
CA SER A 115 -2.42 -4.65 15.27
C SER A 115 -2.14 -6.13 15.60
N VAL A 116 -1.07 -6.43 16.35
CA VAL A 116 -0.69 -7.81 16.71
C VAL A 116 -1.00 -8.14 18.18
N GLY A 117 -1.32 -7.13 19.01
CA GLY A 117 -1.50 -7.28 20.46
C GLY A 117 -2.82 -7.88 20.95
N HIS A 118 -3.77 -8.29 20.10
CA HIS A 118 -5.09 -8.76 20.57
C HIS A 118 -5.48 -10.19 20.19
N LEU A 119 -4.53 -11.04 19.79
CA LEU A 119 -4.79 -12.48 19.63
C LEU A 119 -3.83 -13.28 20.49
N GLY A 120 -3.98 -13.12 21.80
CA GLY A 120 -3.28 -13.89 22.82
C GLY A 120 -4.20 -14.16 24.01
N GLN A 121 -5.11 -15.13 23.88
CA GLN A 121 -5.54 -15.92 25.02
C GLN A 121 -5.67 -17.39 24.60
N PRO A 122 -4.94 -18.32 25.23
CA PRO A 122 -5.17 -19.74 25.08
C PRO A 122 -6.31 -20.16 26.03
N LEU A 123 -7.50 -20.49 25.49
CA LEU A 123 -8.47 -21.28 26.24
C LEU A 123 -8.16 -22.76 26.07
N CYS A 124 -7.13 -23.22 26.76
CA CYS A 124 -7.02 -24.63 27.13
C CYS A 124 -7.89 -24.84 28.36
N ARG A 125 -9.09 -25.41 28.18
CA ARG A 125 -9.87 -26.00 29.29
C ARG A 125 -10.68 -27.18 28.79
N TRP A 126 -10.02 -28.32 28.60
CA TRP A 126 -10.68 -29.62 28.69
C TRP A 126 -10.39 -30.14 30.09
N SER A 127 -11.41 -30.10 30.96
CA SER A 127 -11.39 -30.73 32.27
C SER A 127 -12.71 -31.46 32.45
N THR A 128 -12.65 -32.77 32.30
CA THR A 128 -13.49 -33.82 32.90
C THR A 128 -12.54 -34.99 33.14
N PRO A 129 -12.76 -35.87 34.14
CA PRO A 129 -14.02 -36.24 34.76
C PRO A 129 -14.46 -35.35 35.92
#